data_AF-R1DTU6-F1
#
_entry.id   AF-R1DTU6-F1
#
_cell.length_a   1.000
_cell.length_b   1.000
_cell.length_c   1.000
_cell.angle_alpha   90.00
_cell.angle_beta   90.00
_cell.angle_gamma   90.00
#
_symmetry.space_group_name_H-M   'P 1'
#
loop_
_entity.id
_entity.type
_entity.pdbx_description
1 polymer ?
#
loop_
_entity_poly.entity_id
_entity_poly.type
_entity_poly.pdbx_seq_one_letter_code
_entity_poly.pdbx_strand_id
1 'polypeptide(L)'
;MSAWIPSHRLVLCDCPGLVFPSVAGSKAQMICDGILPIDQMRDYMPPLRLLCGRLGPDDFFQTYGVRLRTPEQRLDDPDAPEQARELLIALALARGFMTATKGGPDESRAARIVLKDLVNAKLLHCPRGPAFA
;
A
#
# COMPACT_ATOMS: atom_id res chain seq x y z
N MET A 1 15.68 -36.64 5.73
CA MET A 1 14.56 -35.84 6.28
C MET A 1 13.50 -35.75 5.20
N SER A 2 12.37 -36.38 5.47
CA SER A 2 11.40 -36.91 4.49
C SER A 2 10.23 -35.94 4.32
N ALA A 3 9.84 -35.59 3.09
CA ALA A 3 8.62 -34.84 2.86
C ALA A 3 7.99 -35.13 1.49
N TRP A 4 7.70 -36.41 1.18
CA TRP A 4 6.78 -36.79 0.10
C TRP A 4 6.12 -38.13 0.44
N ILE A 5 4.91 -38.11 0.96
CA ILE A 5 3.98 -39.22 0.73
C ILE A 5 2.78 -38.60 0.01
N PRO A 6 2.77 -38.57 -1.33
CA PRO A 6 1.51 -38.52 -2.03
C PRO A 6 0.83 -39.85 -1.73
N SER A 7 -0.36 -39.81 -1.14
CA SER A 7 -1.28 -40.95 -1.22
C SER A 7 -1.25 -41.47 -2.66
N HIS A 8 -1.02 -42.77 -2.87
CA HIS A 8 -0.69 -43.42 -4.15
C HIS A 8 -1.70 -43.23 -5.33
N ARG A 9 -2.66 -42.30 -5.23
CA ARG A 9 -3.69 -41.95 -6.21
C ARG A 9 -3.85 -40.44 -6.50
N LEU A 10 -3.05 -39.55 -5.90
CA LEU A 10 -3.18 -38.10 -6.12
C LEU A 10 -1.83 -37.48 -6.50
N VAL A 11 -1.84 -36.66 -7.55
CA VAL A 11 -0.68 -35.87 -8.02
C VAL A 11 -1.04 -34.40 -7.90
N LEU A 12 -0.19 -33.64 -7.19
CA LEU A 12 -0.26 -32.17 -7.15
C LEU A 12 0.52 -31.62 -8.35
N CYS A 13 -0.18 -30.92 -9.23
CA CYS A 13 0.44 -30.17 -10.32
C CYS A 13 0.32 -28.67 -10.00
N ASP A 14 1.44 -27.97 -9.90
CA ASP A 14 1.47 -26.51 -9.75
C ASP A 14 1.77 -25.84 -11.09
N CYS A 15 1.21 -24.66 -11.33
CA CYS A 15 1.32 -23.90 -12.58
C CYS A 15 1.97 -22.54 -12.32
N PRO A 16 2.69 -21.94 -13.30
CA PRO A 16 3.18 -20.58 -13.15
C PRO A 16 2.01 -19.60 -13.03
N GLY A 17 2.21 -18.53 -12.24
CA GLY A 17 1.21 -17.48 -12.05
C GLY A 17 0.87 -16.76 -13.35
N LEU A 18 -0.42 -16.67 -13.66
CA LEU A 18 -0.96 -15.94 -14.80
C LEU A 18 -2.02 -14.95 -14.30
N VAL A 19 -1.94 -13.70 -14.79
CA VAL A 19 -2.95 -12.67 -14.52
C VAL A 19 -3.70 -12.40 -15.82
N PHE A 20 -5.02 -12.65 -15.83
CA PHE A 20 -5.86 -12.32 -16.99
C PHE A 20 -6.01 -10.80 -17.14
N PRO A 21 -6.08 -10.27 -18.37
CA PRO A 21 -6.37 -8.86 -18.58
C PRO A 21 -7.78 -8.56 -18.09
N SER A 22 -7.88 -7.78 -17.01
CA SER A 22 -9.16 -7.27 -16.50
C SER A 22 -9.35 -5.82 -16.94
N VAL A 23 -10.51 -5.49 -17.50
CA VAL A 23 -10.86 -4.13 -17.95
C VAL A 23 -11.26 -3.23 -16.76
N ALA A 24 -11.44 -3.80 -15.56
CA ALA A 24 -12.10 -3.15 -14.44
C ALA A 24 -11.17 -2.42 -13.45
N GLY A 25 -9.85 -2.58 -13.56
CA GLY A 25 -8.89 -2.07 -12.57
C GLY A 25 -8.09 -0.86 -13.05
N SER A 26 -8.02 0.20 -12.25
CA SER A 26 -7.02 1.26 -12.48
C SER A 26 -5.61 0.73 -12.20
N LYS A 27 -4.58 1.32 -12.82
CA LYS A 27 -3.19 0.95 -12.54
C LYS A 27 -2.84 1.05 -11.04
N ALA A 28 -3.38 2.06 -10.36
CA ALA A 28 -3.21 2.26 -8.93
C ALA A 28 -3.81 1.10 -8.13
N GLN A 29 -4.99 0.62 -8.55
CA GLN A 29 -5.64 -0.54 -7.94
C GLN A 29 -4.77 -1.79 -8.06
N MET A 30 -4.26 -2.07 -9.27
CA MET A 30 -3.40 -3.22 -9.54
C MET A 30 -2.09 -3.19 -8.73
N ILE A 31 -1.57 -2.01 -8.39
CA ILE A 31 -0.41 -1.88 -7.49
C ILE A 31 -0.79 -2.23 -6.06
N CYS A 32 -1.92 -1.70 -5.55
CA CYS A 32 -2.40 -2.03 -4.21
C CYS A 32 -2.72 -3.53 -4.05
N ASP A 33 -3.16 -4.18 -5.13
CA ASP A 33 -3.48 -5.61 -5.17
C ASP A 33 -2.22 -6.50 -5.38
N GLY A 34 -1.03 -5.91 -5.50
CA GLY A 34 0.22 -6.66 -5.67
C GLY A 34 0.44 -7.28 -7.06
N ILE A 35 -0.39 -6.91 -8.05
CA ILE A 35 -0.28 -7.40 -9.44
C ILE A 35 0.88 -6.72 -10.17
N LEU A 36 0.99 -5.40 -10.04
CA LEU A 36 2.06 -4.62 -10.67
C LEU A 36 3.24 -4.43 -9.72
N PRO A 37 4.49 -4.46 -10.24
CA PRO A 37 5.68 -4.36 -9.40
C PRO A 37 5.80 -2.98 -8.75
N ILE A 38 5.76 -2.94 -7.42
CA ILE A 38 5.91 -1.71 -6.61
C ILE A 38 7.30 -1.08 -6.81
N ASP A 39 8.35 -1.89 -6.98
CA ASP A 39 9.72 -1.37 -7.08
C ASP A 39 9.95 -0.51 -8.34
N GLN A 40 9.23 -0.79 -9.43
CA GLN A 40 9.36 -0.11 -10.71
C GLN A 40 8.37 1.05 -10.88
N MET A 41 7.59 1.39 -9.84
CA MET A 41 6.61 2.46 -9.93
C MET A 41 7.29 3.83 -10.12
N ARG A 42 6.75 4.62 -11.04
CA ARG A 42 7.16 6.01 -11.28
C ARG A 42 6.31 6.99 -10.48
N ASP A 43 5.01 6.77 -10.49
CA ASP A 43 4.05 7.59 -9.75
C ASP A 43 3.48 6.77 -8.59
N TYR A 44 3.75 7.25 -7.38
CA TYR A 44 3.36 6.61 -6.13
C TYR A 44 2.14 7.27 -5.48
N MET A 45 1.71 8.44 -5.96
CA MET A 45 0.61 9.18 -5.32
C MET A 45 -0.76 8.55 -5.54
N PRO A 46 -1.15 8.10 -6.76
CA PRO A 46 -2.44 7.46 -6.98
C PRO A 46 -2.71 6.23 -6.10
N PRO A 47 -1.82 5.23 -5.97
CA PRO A 47 -2.08 4.09 -5.09
C PRO A 47 -2.13 4.48 -3.61
N LEU A 48 -1.31 5.45 -3.17
CA LEU A 48 -1.36 5.96 -1.79
C LEU A 48 -2.67 6.70 -1.50
N ARG A 49 -3.21 7.48 -2.44
CA ARG A 49 -4.52 8.13 -2.32
C ARG A 49 -5.64 7.10 -2.19
N LEU A 50 -5.61 6.05 -3.03
CA LEU A 50 -6.57 4.94 -2.90
C LEU A 50 -6.48 4.27 -1.53
N LEU A 51 -5.26 4.07 -1.03
CA LEU A 51 -5.04 3.51 0.31
C LEU A 51 -5.57 4.42 1.42
N CYS A 52 -5.34 5.73 1.35
CA CYS A 52 -5.86 6.68 2.33
C CYS A 52 -7.39 6.86 2.25
N GLY A 53 -8.01 6.57 1.11
CA GLY A 53 -9.48 6.49 1.00
C GLY A 53 -10.07 5.21 1.60
N ARG A 54 -9.22 4.23 1.93
CA ARG A 54 -9.59 2.90 2.44
C ARG A 54 -9.29 2.70 3.91
N LEU A 55 -8.26 3.38 4.42
CA LEU A 55 -7.77 3.30 5.79
C LEU A 55 -7.80 4.68 6.45
N GLY A 56 -8.09 4.69 7.74
CA GLY A 56 -8.14 5.90 8.55
C GLY A 56 -6.76 6.29 9.11
N PRO A 57 -6.62 7.53 9.63
CA PRO A 57 -5.43 7.97 10.36
C PRO A 57 -5.01 7.01 11.48
N ASP A 58 -5.98 6.41 12.18
CA ASP A 58 -5.71 5.49 13.29
C ASP A 58 -5.00 4.21 12.85
N ASP A 59 -5.33 3.67 11.68
CA ASP A 59 -4.69 2.47 11.12
C ASP A 59 -3.19 2.72 10.87
N PHE A 60 -2.87 3.91 10.35
CA PHE A 60 -1.49 4.34 10.13
C PHE A 60 -0.76 4.63 11.44
N PHE A 61 -1.44 5.22 12.43
CA PHE A 61 -0.87 5.45 13.74
C PHE A 61 -0.53 4.14 14.46
N GLN A 62 -1.43 3.15 14.43
CA GLN A 62 -1.18 1.84 15.04
C GLN A 62 -0.01 1.10 14.37
N THR A 63 0.13 1.23 13.05
CA THR A 63 1.15 0.47 12.31
C THR A 63 2.52 1.15 12.28
N TYR A 64 2.55 2.48 12.21
CA TYR A 64 3.77 3.25 11.99
C TYR A 64 4.11 4.24 13.12
N GLY A 65 3.21 4.46 14.08
CA GLY A 65 3.39 5.44 15.15
C GLY A 65 3.33 6.90 14.68
N VAL A 66 2.87 7.15 13.45
CA VAL A 66 2.77 8.50 12.88
C VAL A 66 1.38 9.08 13.10
N ARG A 67 1.29 10.29 13.65
CA ARG A 67 0.02 11.00 13.80
C ARG A 67 -0.25 11.83 12.56
N LEU A 68 -1.40 11.59 11.93
CA LEU A 68 -1.89 12.37 10.80
C LEU A 68 -3.01 13.30 11.27
N ARG A 69 -3.17 14.43 10.59
CA ARG A 69 -4.32 15.32 10.81
C ARG A 69 -5.63 14.61 10.50
N THR A 70 -6.61 14.84 11.36
CA THR A 70 -7.99 14.42 11.13
C THR A 70 -8.60 15.23 9.96
N PRO A 71 -9.65 14.74 9.30
CA PRO A 71 -10.32 15.49 8.25
C PRO A 71 -10.80 16.87 8.71
N GLU A 72 -11.23 17.05 9.96
CA GLU A 72 -11.64 18.37 10.47
C GLU A 72 -10.45 19.34 10.54
N GLN A 73 -9.33 18.90 11.14
CA GLN A 73 -8.10 19.69 11.25
C GLN A 73 -7.53 20.08 9.88
N ARG A 74 -7.75 19.26 8.84
CA ARG A 74 -7.34 19.56 7.48
C ARG A 74 -8.27 20.56 6.79
N LEU A 75 -9.55 20.61 7.17
CA LEU A 75 -10.49 21.59 6.62
C LEU A 75 -10.23 23.00 7.16
N ASP A 76 -9.74 23.11 8.39
CA ASP A 76 -9.40 24.38 9.03
C ASP A 76 -8.13 25.04 8.45
N ASP A 77 -7.23 24.26 7.84
CA ASP A 77 -5.97 24.72 7.26
C ASP A 77 -5.96 24.50 5.73
N PRO A 78 -6.23 25.54 4.91
CA PRO A 78 -6.29 25.41 3.46
C PRO A 78 -4.93 25.13 2.79
N ASP A 79 -3.81 25.34 3.50
CA ASP A 79 -2.46 25.02 3.00
C ASP A 79 -2.00 23.62 3.44
N ALA A 80 -2.86 22.88 4.16
CA ALA A 80 -2.53 21.54 4.62
C ALA A 80 -2.30 20.59 3.44
N PRO A 81 -1.21 19.80 3.47
CA PRO A 81 -0.97 18.79 2.44
C PRO A 81 -2.05 17.72 2.49
N GLU A 82 -2.27 17.07 1.35
CA GLU A 82 -3.14 15.90 1.28
C GLU A 82 -2.66 14.79 2.23
N GLN A 83 -3.62 14.02 2.79
CA GLN A 83 -3.33 12.96 3.77
C GLN A 83 -2.27 11.97 3.28
N ALA A 84 -2.32 11.59 1.99
CA ALA A 84 -1.35 10.69 1.39
C ALA A 84 0.08 11.26 1.46
N ARG A 85 0.24 12.54 1.16
CA ARG A 85 1.55 13.21 1.17
C ARG A 85 2.03 13.47 2.59
N GLU A 86 1.13 13.88 3.48
CA GLU A 86 1.40 14.04 4.90
C GLU A 86 1.92 12.73 5.52
N LEU A 87 1.28 11.60 5.22
CA LEU A 87 1.73 10.28 5.64
C LEU A 87 3.16 9.98 5.18
N LEU A 88 3.48 10.24 3.92
CA LEU A 88 4.81 9.99 3.38
C LEU A 88 5.86 10.88 4.03
N ILE A 89 5.57 12.16 4.22
CA ILE A 89 6.46 13.11 4.89
C ILE A 89 6.68 12.69 6.33
N ALA A 90 5.61 12.44 7.09
CA ALA A 90 5.68 12.03 8.49
C ALA A 90 6.47 10.72 8.65
N LEU A 91 6.23 9.74 7.78
CA LEU A 91 6.94 8.47 7.80
C LEU A 91 8.42 8.60 7.42
N ALA A 92 8.72 9.41 6.40
CA ALA A 92 10.08 9.68 5.97
C ALA A 92 10.87 10.38 7.09
N LEU A 93 10.29 11.38 7.75
CA LEU A 93 10.91 12.07 8.88
C LEU A 93 11.10 11.13 10.08
N ALA A 94 10.07 10.37 10.47
CA ALA A 94 10.14 9.43 11.58
C ALA A 94 11.21 8.35 11.39
N ARG A 95 11.49 7.95 10.14
CA ARG A 95 12.52 6.95 9.78
C ARG A 95 13.84 7.53 9.30
N GLY A 96 13.98 8.86 9.26
CA GLY A 96 15.19 9.54 8.78
C GLY A 96 15.48 9.34 7.29
N PHE A 97 14.47 9.09 6.46
CA PHE A 97 14.63 8.99 5.02
C PHE A 97 14.76 10.40 4.42
N MET A 98 15.97 10.75 4.02
CA MET A 98 16.29 12.03 3.40
C MET A 98 16.81 11.83 1.99
N THR A 99 16.38 12.71 1.08
CA THR A 99 16.83 12.73 -0.31
C THR A 99 18.22 13.34 -0.38
N ALA A 100 19.18 12.63 -0.95
CA ALA A 100 20.57 13.07 -1.06
C ALA A 100 20.74 14.42 -1.81
N THR A 101 19.89 14.70 -2.80
CA THR A 101 20.03 15.87 -3.68
C THR A 101 19.41 17.15 -3.12
N LYS A 102 18.27 17.06 -2.43
CA LYS A 102 17.47 18.22 -1.99
C LYS A 102 17.38 18.37 -0.48
N GLY A 103 17.93 17.45 0.30
CA GLY A 103 17.87 17.47 1.77
C GLY A 103 16.46 17.34 2.36
N GLY A 104 15.43 17.17 1.53
CA GLY A 104 14.05 16.97 1.95
C GLY A 104 13.72 15.50 2.20
N PRO A 105 12.59 15.22 2.88
CA PRO A 105 12.13 13.86 3.15
C PRO A 105 11.95 13.05 1.84
N ASP A 106 12.43 11.80 1.83
CA ASP A 106 12.28 10.91 0.68
C ASP A 106 10.90 10.21 0.68
N GLU A 107 9.93 10.91 0.08
CA GLU A 107 8.55 10.42 -0.09
C GLU A 107 8.48 9.12 -0.92
N SER A 108 9.34 8.98 -1.94
CA SER A 108 9.29 7.86 -2.89
C SER A 108 9.71 6.55 -2.21
N ARG A 109 10.73 6.60 -1.38
CA ARG A 109 11.17 5.45 -0.57
C ARG A 109 10.12 5.09 0.48
N ALA A 110 9.56 6.08 1.17
CA ALA A 110 8.49 5.87 2.13
C ALA A 110 7.27 5.19 1.48
N ALA A 111 6.88 5.62 0.28
CA ALA A 111 5.72 5.08 -0.42
C ALA A 111 5.88 3.60 -0.80
N ARG A 112 7.07 3.20 -1.27
CA ARG A 112 7.36 1.78 -1.55
C ARG A 112 7.24 0.91 -0.31
N ILE A 113 7.68 1.40 0.85
CA ILE A 113 7.58 0.66 2.10
C ILE A 113 6.10 0.50 2.50
N VAL A 114 5.31 1.56 2.44
CA VAL A 114 3.89 1.50 2.79
C VAL A 114 3.12 0.53 1.88
N LEU A 115 3.35 0.59 0.57
CA LEU A 115 2.68 -0.30 -0.39
C LEU A 115 3.13 -1.76 -0.24
N LYS A 116 4.41 -1.99 0.09
CA LYS A 116 4.89 -3.35 0.39
C LYS A 116 4.28 -3.88 1.69
N ASP A 117 4.15 -3.04 2.71
CA ASP A 117 3.52 -3.39 3.98
C ASP A 117 2.02 -3.69 3.80
N LEU A 118 1.35 -3.06 2.83
CA LEU A 118 -0.01 -3.41 2.42
C LEU A 118 -0.09 -4.81 1.79
N VAL A 119 0.75 -5.11 0.79
CA VAL A 119 0.74 -6.42 0.10
C VAL A 119 1.16 -7.55 1.03
N ASN A 120 2.07 -7.29 1.98
CA ASN A 120 2.49 -8.24 3.01
C ASN A 120 1.51 -8.36 4.19
N ALA A 121 0.32 -7.75 4.09
CA ALA A 121 -0.73 -7.77 5.11
C ALA A 121 -0.32 -7.23 6.50
N LYS A 122 0.69 -6.36 6.57
CA LYS A 122 1.03 -5.62 7.78
C LYS A 122 0.09 -4.43 7.98
N LEU A 123 -0.31 -3.79 6.89
CA LEU A 123 -1.50 -2.94 6.83
C LEU A 123 -2.66 -3.77 6.29
N LEU A 124 -3.69 -3.98 7.11
CA LEU A 124 -4.84 -4.77 6.72
C LEU A 124 -5.96 -3.88 6.16
N HIS A 125 -6.38 -4.15 4.93
CA HIS A 125 -7.61 -3.58 4.38
C HIS A 125 -8.50 -4.70 3.84
N CYS A 126 -9.74 -4.74 4.32
CA CYS A 126 -10.77 -5.64 3.79
C CYS A 126 -11.77 -4.83 2.97
N PRO A 127 -11.85 -5.03 1.64
CA PRO A 127 -12.89 -4.39 0.84
C PRO A 127 -14.27 -4.89 1.28
N ARG A 128 -15.27 -4.01 1.26
CA ARG A 128 -16.65 -4.42 1.49
C ARG A 128 -17.07 -5.43 0.43
N GLY A 129 -17.82 -6.44 0.84
CA GLY A 129 -18.37 -7.42 -0.09
C GLY A 129 -19.19 -6.75 -1.20
N PRO A 130 -19.29 -7.36 -2.39
CA PRO A 130 -20.11 -6.82 -3.46
C PRO A 130 -21.54 -6.66 -2.96
N ALA A 131 -22.10 -5.46 -3.10
CA ALA A 131 -23.53 -5.27 -2.90
C ALA A 131 -24.27 -6.00 -4.03
N PHE A 132 -25.06 -7.01 -3.69
CA PHE A 132 -26.04 -7.56 -4.62
C PHE A 132 -27.16 -6.51 -4.75
N ALA A 133 -27.33 -5.97 -5.96
CA ALA A 133 -28.51 -5.22 -6.37
C ALA A 133 -29.48 -6.17 -7.06
#